data_AF-A8Q3P5-F1
#
_entry.id   AF-A8Q3P5-F1
#
_cell.length_a   1.000
_cell.length_b   1.000
_cell.length_c   1.000
_cell.angle_alpha   90.00
_cell.angle_beta   90.00
_cell.angle_gamma   90.00
#
_symmetry.space_group_name_H-M   'P 1'
#
loop_
_entity.id
_entity.type
_entity.pdbx_description
1 polymer ?
#
loop_
_entity_poly.entity_id
_entity_poly.type
_entity_poly.pdbx_seq_one_letter_code
_entity_poly.pdbx_strand_id
1 'polypeptide(L)' 'MCNLGRHRTGTVIGCLRKLQHWNLSAILEEYRRFAGPKVRVMNEQFIELFDEELVFGENQA' A
#
# COMPACT_ATOMS: atom_id res chain seq x y z
N MET A 1 1.85 -4.57 16.57
CA MET A 1 2.74 -3.70 15.74
C MET A 1 3.79 -4.57 15.05
N CYS A 2 4.12 -4.31 13.78
CA CYS A 2 5.24 -5.00 13.14
C CYS A 2 6.59 -4.41 13.61
N ASN A 3 7.69 -5.18 13.56
CA ASN A 3 8.96 -4.88 14.21
C ASN A 3 9.39 -3.40 14.16
N LEU A 4 9.36 -2.77 12.99
CA LEU A 4 9.76 -1.37 12.77
C LEU A 4 8.67 -0.51 12.15
N GLY A 5 7.43 -0.99 12.04
CA GLY A 5 6.35 -0.21 11.40
C GLY A 5 6.55 0.11 9.90
N ARG A 6 7.56 -0.46 9.24
CA ARG A 6 7.93 -0.05 7.87
C ARG A 6 7.35 -0.92 6.74
N HIS A 7 7.46 -2.25 6.85
CA HIS A 7 7.19 -3.15 5.73
C HIS A 7 5.74 -3.55 5.69
N ARG A 8 5.30 -4.32 6.69
CA ARG A 8 3.91 -4.77 6.79
C ARG A 8 2.97 -3.59 6.98
N THR A 9 3.31 -2.70 7.91
CA THR A 9 2.53 -1.48 8.14
C THR A 9 2.54 -0.58 6.90
N GLY A 10 3.69 -0.29 6.28
CA GLY A 10 3.73 0.53 5.06
C GLY A 10 2.95 -0.07 3.89
N THR A 11 2.92 -1.40 3.75
CA THR A 11 2.11 -2.08 2.72
C THR A 11 0.63 -1.91 2.98
N VAL A 12 0.18 -2.12 4.22
CA VAL A 12 -1.23 -1.92 4.60
C VAL A 12 -1.66 -0.47 4.42
N ILE A 13 -0.81 0.49 4.78
CA ILE A 13 -1.07 1.92 4.53
C ILE A 13 -1.14 2.19 3.03
N GLY A 14 -0.25 1.60 2.23
CA GLY A 14 -0.30 1.72 0.77
C GLY A 14 -1.63 1.23 0.18
N CYS A 15 -2.12 0.05 0.60
CA CYS A 15 -3.44 -0.45 0.22
C CYS A 15 -4.56 0.48 0.68
N LEU A 16 -4.49 1.01 1.90
CA LEU A 16 -5.47 1.98 2.41
C LEU A 16 -5.49 3.26 1.56
N ARG A 17 -4.32 3.78 1.15
CA ARG A 17 -4.27 4.94 0.24
C ARG A 17 -4.89 4.65 -1.11
N LYS A 18 -4.75 3.42 -1.60
CA LYS A 18 -5.37 2.97 -2.84
C LYS A 18 -6.90 3.03 -2.73
N LEU A 19 -7.45 2.48 -1.64
CA LEU A 19 -8.89 2.58 -1.30
C LEU A 19 -9.38 4.02 -1.10
N GLN A 20 -8.48 4.95 -0.76
CA GLN A 20 -8.77 6.40 -0.69
C GLN A 20 -8.64 7.10 -2.05
N HIS A 21 -8.44 6.34 -3.14
CA HIS A 21 -8.25 6.80 -4.51
C HIS A 21 -7.08 7.77 -4.70
N TRP A 22 -6.00 7.57 -3.94
CA TRP A 22 -4.76 8.30 -4.18
C TRP A 22 -4.06 7.81 -5.46
N ASN A 23 -3.32 8.70 -6.12
CA ASN A 23 -2.51 8.32 -7.26
C ASN A 23 -1.38 7.36 -6.84
N LEU A 24 -1.18 6.27 -7.59
CA LEU A 24 -0.18 5.24 -7.28
C LEU A 24 1.23 5.80 -7.05
N SER A 25 1.67 6.79 -7.84
CA SER A 25 3.00 7.40 -7.65
C SER A 25 3.15 8.08 -6.29
N ALA A 26 2.10 8.77 -5.81
CA ALA A 26 2.09 9.38 -4.49
C ALA A 26 2.11 8.33 -3.37
N ILE A 27 1.39 7.22 -3.55
CA ILE A 27 1.38 6.09 -2.60
C ILE A 27 2.78 5.47 -2.48
N LEU A 28 3.43 5.20 -3.62
CA LEU A 28 4.77 4.61 -3.63
C LEU A 28 5.82 5.58 -3.06
N GLU A 29 5.67 6.89 -3.28
CA GLU A 29 6.54 7.89 -2.65
C GLU A 29 6.38 7.88 -1.12
N GLU A 30 5.14 7.86 -0.61
CA GLU A 30 4.85 7.76 0.83
C GLU A 30 5.49 6.47 1.41
N TYR A 31 5.27 5.33 0.75
CA TYR A 31 5.84 4.05 1.16
C TYR A 31 7.37 4.11 1.25
N ARG A 32 8.05 4.62 0.21
CA ARG A 32 9.53 4.73 0.17
C ARG A 32 10.05 5.63 1.28
N ARG A 33 9.36 6.75 1.53
CA ARG A 33 9.72 7.70 2.59
C ARG A 33 9.72 7.03 3.97
N PHE A 34 8.73 6.19 4.27
CA PHE A 34 8.65 5.47 5.56
C PHE A 34 9.44 4.16 5.60
N ALA A 35 9.66 3.49 4.47
CA ALA A 35 10.51 2.30 4.37
C ALA A 35 12.00 2.63 4.56
N GLY A 36 12.39 3.87 4.24
CA GLY A 36 13.76 4.38 4.36
C GLY A 36 14.72 3.59 3.46
N PRO A 37 15.97 3.32 3.89
CA PRO A 37 16.98 2.73 3.01
C PRO A 37 16.74 1.25 2.66
N LYS A 38 15.70 0.60 3.20
CA LYS A 38 15.44 -0.84 3.01
C LYS A 38 14.13 -1.11 2.26
N VAL A 39 13.76 -0.25 1.31
CA VAL A 39 12.62 -0.45 0.39
C VAL A 39 12.64 -1.86 -0.20
N ARG A 40 11.46 -2.46 -0.31
CA ARG A 40 11.29 -3.77 -0.92
C ARG A 40 10.37 -3.64 -2.12
N VAL A 41 10.89 -3.91 -3.30
CA VAL A 41 10.12 -3.85 -4.57
C VAL A 41 8.87 -4.73 -4.50
N MET A 42 8.97 -5.91 -3.87
CA MET A 42 7.81 -6.81 -3.67
C MET A 42 6.66 -6.14 -2.90
N ASN A 43 6.95 -5.23 -1.97
CA ASN A 43 5.92 -4.50 -1.24
C ASN A 43 5.29 -3.41 -2.11
N GLU A 44 6.06 -2.74 -2.97
CA GLU A 44 5.53 -1.80 -3.97
C GLU A 44 4.63 -2.51 -4.97
N GLN A 45 5.08 -3.66 -5.50
CA GLN A 45 4.29 -4.51 -6.40
C GLN A 45 3.01 -5.01 -5.74
N PHE A 46 3.07 -5.36 -4.46
CA PHE A 46 1.86 -5.75 -3.72
C PHE A 46 0.85 -4.60 -3.65
N ILE A 47 1.30 -3.38 -3.35
CA ILE A 47 0.43 -2.19 -3.32
C ILE A 47 -0.16 -1.93 -4.72
N GLU A 48 0.66 -2.00 -5.77
CA GLU A 48 0.23 -1.79 -7.16
C GLU A 48 -0.83 -2.80 -7.59
N LEU A 49 -0.61 -4.09 -7.30
CA LEU A 49 -1.50 -5.19 -7.70
C LEU A 49 -2.64 -5.46 -6.71
N PHE A 50 -2.73 -4.70 -5.62
CA PHE A 50 -3.81 -4.87 -4.63
C PHE A 50 -5.17 -4.62 -5.28
N ASP A 51 -6.02 -5.63 -5.25
CA ASP A 51 -7.39 -5.55 -5.77
C ASP A 51 -8.30 -4.89 -4.72
N GLU A 52 -8.79 -3.70 -5.04
CA GLU A 52 -9.65 -2.89 -4.16
C GLU A 52 -11.08 -3.46 -4.09
N GLU A 53 -11.53 -4.18 -5.13
CA GLU A 53 -12.88 -4.74 -5.21
C GLU A 53 -13.09 -5.83 -4.15
N LEU A 54 -12.02 -6.55 -3.80
CA LEU A 54 -12.04 -7.55 -2.71
C LEU A 54 -12.36 -6.95 -1.34
N VAL A 55 -12.19 -5.64 -1.15
CA VAL A 55 -12.46 -4.96 0.14
C VAL A 55 -13.91 -4.50 0.22
N PHE A 56 -14.44 -3.95 -0.86
CA PHE A 56 -15.82 -3.44 -0.90
C PHE A 56 -16.85 -4.52 -1.25
N GLY A 57 -16.41 -5.67 -1.79
CA GLY A 57 -17.27 -6.73 -2.30
C GLY A 57 -18.04 -6.29 -3.55
N GLU A 58 -18.90 -7.17 -4.09
CA GLU A 58 -19.82 -6.88 -5.23
C GLU A 58 -20.91 -5.82 -4.89
N ASN A 59 -20.65 -4.87 -3.99
CA ASN A 59 -21.57 -3.78 -3.68
C ASN A 59 -21.28 -2.53 -4.51
N GLN A 60 -20.95 -2.72 -5.79
CA GLN A 60 -20.95 -1.64 -6.77
C GLN A 60 -21.64 -2.05 -8.07
N ALA A 61 -22.78 -2.75 -7.97
CA ALA A 61 -23.97 -2.63 -8.84
C ALA A 61 -25.07 -3.60 -8.37
#